data_AF-A0A2V9X6K2-F1
#
_entry.id   AF-A0A2V9X6K2-F1
#
_cell.length_a   1.000
_cell.length_b   1.000
_cell.length_c   1.000
_cell.angle_alpha   90.00
_cell.angle_beta   90.00
_cell.angle_gamma   90.00
#
_symmetry.space_group_name_H-M   'P 1'
#
loop_
_entity.id
_entity.type
_entity.pdbx_description
1 polymer ?
#
loop_
_entity_poly.entity_id
_entity_poly.type
_entity_poly.pdbx_seq_one_letter_code
_entity_poly.pdbx_strand_id
1 'polypeptide(L)'
;MFTFGTTFTIVEQFKDGSFTTPASDSPPTNFSPGACQSGPPAGIVNPRIIGTLHGYFVIPLPATEVQTSNSPYCNASAMTNANCDTTTFINTHFTACYPFACTVTTFFFHYAAGDQGLIINEWKNASVDRGGNSGDIRSANI
;
A
#
# COMPACT_ATOMS: atom_id res chain seq x y z
N MET A 1 -31.55 9.66 24.70
CA MET A 1 -30.97 10.16 23.43
C MET A 1 -29.82 9.23 23.09
N PHE A 2 -29.97 8.38 22.08
CA PHE A 2 -28.88 7.51 21.61
C PHE A 2 -28.20 8.23 20.44
N THR A 3 -26.95 8.66 20.63
CA THR A 3 -26.08 9.11 19.54
C THR A 3 -25.56 7.86 18.84
N PHE A 4 -26.08 7.56 17.64
CA PHE A 4 -25.40 6.65 16.72
C PHE A 4 -24.14 7.37 16.25
N GLY A 5 -22.97 6.98 16.76
CA GLY A 5 -21.71 7.46 16.22
C GLY A 5 -21.57 6.96 14.79
N THR A 6 -21.59 7.87 13.81
CA THR A 6 -21.31 7.52 12.42
C THR A 6 -19.82 7.28 12.29
N THR A 7 -19.40 6.01 12.20
CA THR A 7 -18.01 5.68 11.89
C THR A 7 -17.82 5.69 10.39
N PHE A 8 -16.97 6.58 9.89
CA PHE A 8 -16.58 6.59 8.48
C PHE A 8 -15.50 5.53 8.22
N THR A 9 -15.53 4.95 7.02
CA THR A 9 -14.45 4.09 6.52
C THR A 9 -14.05 4.58 5.16
N ILE A 10 -12.75 4.86 5.00
CA ILE A 10 -12.17 5.28 3.72
C ILE A 10 -11.55 4.06 3.06
N VAL A 11 -11.81 3.89 1.77
CA VAL A 11 -11.19 2.86 0.94
C VAL A 11 -10.44 3.54 -0.19
N GLU A 12 -9.12 3.39 -0.19
CA GLU A 12 -8.25 3.88 -1.26
C GLU A 12 -7.81 2.71 -2.13
N GLN A 13 -7.93 2.85 -3.45
CA GLN A 13 -7.59 1.79 -4.40
C GLN A 13 -6.43 2.22 -5.30
N PHE A 14 -5.45 1.34 -5.41
CA PHE A 14 -4.31 1.45 -6.31
C PHE A 14 -4.58 0.53 -7.50
N LYS A 15 -5.01 1.10 -8.61
CA LYS A 15 -5.45 0.32 -9.78
C LYS A 15 -4.41 0.18 -10.88
N ASP A 16 -3.53 1.15 -11.03
CA ASP A 16 -2.56 1.19 -12.14
C ASP A 16 -1.16 1.54 -11.61
N GLY A 17 -0.77 0.91 -10.50
CA GLY A 17 0.54 1.11 -9.90
C GLY A 17 1.63 0.37 -10.69
N SER A 18 2.86 0.89 -10.60
CA SER A 18 4.06 0.20 -11.07
C SER A 18 5.13 0.21 -9.98
N PHE A 19 6.08 -0.72 -10.07
CA PHE A 19 7.24 -0.75 -9.21
C PHE A 19 8.49 -1.07 -10.02
N THR A 20 9.63 -0.67 -9.48
CA THR A 20 10.96 -1.06 -9.95
C THR A 20 11.77 -1.52 -8.74
N THR A 21 12.36 -2.70 -8.78
CA THR A 21 13.23 -3.15 -7.69
C THR A 21 14.48 -2.26 -7.61
N PRO A 22 14.92 -1.89 -6.39
CA PRO A 22 16.04 -1.00 -6.23
C PRO A 22 17.30 -1.57 -6.88
N ALA A 23 18.07 -0.70 -7.54
CA ALA A 23 19.43 -1.02 -7.93
C ALA A 23 20.34 -0.79 -6.73
N SER A 24 20.68 -1.85 -5.97
CA SER A 24 21.69 -1.70 -4.92
C SER A 24 23.08 -1.69 -5.54
N ASP A 25 23.79 -0.56 -5.43
CA ASP A 25 25.19 -0.44 -5.78
C ASP A 25 26.06 -0.81 -4.55
N SER A 26 26.02 -2.08 -4.14
CA SER A 26 26.92 -2.71 -3.14
C SER A 26 26.76 -2.37 -1.63
N PRO A 27 26.89 -3.38 -0.73
CA PRO A 27 26.83 -4.81 -1.04
C PRO A 27 25.39 -5.20 -1.41
N PRO A 28 25.19 -6.12 -2.38
CA PRO A 28 23.87 -6.54 -2.79
C PRO A 28 23.25 -7.42 -1.71
N THR A 29 22.45 -6.81 -0.83
CA THR A 29 21.41 -7.54 -0.11
C THR A 29 20.07 -7.20 -0.76
N ASN A 30 19.93 -7.50 -2.05
CA ASN A 30 18.64 -7.44 -2.73
C ASN A 30 17.83 -8.68 -2.35
N PHE A 31 17.50 -8.81 -1.06
CA PHE A 31 16.62 -9.87 -0.64
C PHE A 31 15.30 -9.75 -1.39
N SER A 32 14.83 -10.87 -1.90
CA SER A 32 13.53 -10.93 -2.54
C SER A 32 12.43 -10.60 -1.51
N PRO A 33 11.27 -10.06 -1.91
CA PRO A 33 10.20 -9.69 -0.97
C PRO A 33 9.69 -10.83 -0.08
N GLY A 34 9.91 -12.09 -0.47
CA GLY A 34 9.68 -13.28 0.36
C GLY A 34 10.47 -13.27 1.67
N ALA A 35 11.54 -12.49 1.78
CA ALA A 35 12.26 -12.26 3.04
C ALA A 35 11.41 -11.63 4.15
N CYS A 36 10.33 -10.95 3.77
CA CYS A 36 9.36 -10.35 4.70
C CYS A 36 8.35 -11.37 5.25
N GLN A 37 8.53 -12.67 4.97
CA GLN A 37 7.73 -13.77 5.49
C GLN A 37 8.50 -14.51 6.58
N SER A 38 7.79 -15.00 7.59
CA SER A 38 8.34 -15.98 8.52
C SER A 38 8.53 -17.31 7.80
N GLY A 39 9.76 -17.76 7.57
CA GLY A 39 9.98 -19.01 6.84
C GLY A 39 11.40 -19.22 6.30
N PRO A 40 11.55 -19.99 5.19
CA PRO A 40 12.84 -20.42 4.66
C PRO A 40 13.72 -19.24 4.21
N PRO A 41 15.02 -19.49 3.93
CA PRO A 41 15.98 -18.45 3.58
C PRO A 41 15.47 -17.53 2.46
N ALA A 42 15.61 -16.23 2.68
CA ALA A 42 15.30 -15.20 1.70
C ALA A 42 16.02 -15.48 0.37
N GLY A 43 15.28 -15.34 -0.74
CA GLY A 43 15.87 -15.33 -2.07
C GLY A 43 16.56 -13.99 -2.38
N ILE A 44 17.03 -13.85 -3.61
CA ILE A 44 17.49 -12.57 -4.14
C ILE A 44 16.61 -12.14 -5.32
N VAL A 45 16.50 -10.83 -5.51
CA VAL A 45 15.87 -10.22 -6.67
C VAL A 45 16.90 -9.37 -7.40
N ASN A 46 16.97 -9.53 -8.72
CA ASN A 46 17.83 -8.69 -9.54
C ASN A 46 17.38 -7.22 -9.44
N PRO A 47 18.32 -6.28 -9.57
CA PRO A 47 17.97 -4.87 -9.63
C PRO A 47 17.16 -4.58 -10.90
N ARG A 48 16.34 -3.52 -10.87
CA ARG A 48 15.58 -3.01 -12.03
C ARG A 48 14.55 -3.98 -12.63
N ILE A 49 14.03 -4.90 -11.82
CA ILE A 49 12.83 -5.66 -12.20
C ILE A 49 11.65 -4.69 -12.16
N ILE A 50 10.95 -4.56 -13.28
CA ILE A 50 9.78 -3.70 -13.42
C ILE A 50 8.52 -4.55 -13.35
N GLY A 51 7.50 -4.07 -12.66
CA GLY A 51 6.22 -4.77 -12.62
C GLY A 51 5.05 -3.85 -12.31
N THR A 52 3.88 -4.46 -12.16
CA THR A 52 2.65 -3.79 -11.80
C THR A 52 2.30 -4.02 -10.34
N LEU A 53 1.55 -3.06 -9.81
CA LEU A 53 1.05 -3.05 -8.44
C LEU A 53 -0.45 -2.75 -8.48
N HIS A 54 -1.23 -3.62 -7.86
CA HIS A 54 -2.64 -3.39 -7.60
C HIS A 54 -2.94 -3.63 -6.13
N GLY A 55 -3.79 -2.81 -5.52
CA GLY A 55 -4.08 -2.98 -4.11
C GLY A 55 -5.05 -1.97 -3.55
N TYR A 56 -5.17 -1.98 -2.23
CA TYR A 56 -6.02 -1.06 -1.51
C TYR A 56 -5.60 -0.88 -0.05
N PHE A 57 -6.00 0.26 0.49
CA PHE A 57 -6.09 0.52 1.93
C PHE A 57 -7.54 0.56 2.37
N VAL A 58 -7.81 0.06 3.58
CA VAL A 58 -9.04 0.33 4.32
C VAL A 58 -8.67 1.04 5.60
N ILE A 59 -9.19 2.26 5.76
CA ILE A 59 -8.82 3.20 6.82
C ILE A 59 -10.09 3.52 7.60
N PRO A 60 -10.35 2.82 8.72
CA PRO A 60 -11.44 3.18 9.60
C PRO A 60 -11.09 4.50 10.31
N LEU A 61 -11.99 5.48 10.26
CA LEU A 61 -11.81 6.70 11.05
C LEU A 61 -12.31 6.46 12.48
N PRO A 62 -11.60 6.96 13.51
CA PRO A 62 -12.11 6.99 14.88
C PRO A 62 -13.50 7.62 14.95
N ALA A 63 -14.32 7.18 15.91
CA ALA A 63 -15.69 7.67 16.06
C ALA A 63 -15.80 9.18 16.39
N THR A 64 -14.68 9.81 16.77
CA THR A 64 -14.58 11.26 17.02
C THR A 64 -14.36 12.07 15.75
N GLU A 65 -13.98 11.42 14.65
CA GLU A 65 -13.73 12.12 13.39
C GLU A 65 -15.04 12.43 12.67
N VAL A 66 -15.13 13.65 12.15
CA VAL A 66 -16.29 14.12 11.39
C VAL A 66 -15.85 14.52 9.98
N GLN A 67 -16.75 14.33 9.02
CA GLN A 67 -16.57 14.88 7.68
C GLN A 67 -16.72 16.40 7.73
N THR A 68 -15.70 17.11 7.27
CA THR A 68 -15.63 18.58 7.27
C THR A 68 -15.85 19.17 5.87
N SER A 69 -15.75 18.34 4.81
CA SER A 69 -15.92 18.77 3.41
C SER A 69 -16.70 17.76 2.57
N ASN A 70 -17.50 18.28 1.62
CA ASN A 70 -18.15 17.52 0.54
C ASN A 70 -17.58 17.87 -0.84
N SER A 71 -16.37 18.43 -0.88
CA SER A 71 -15.71 18.81 -2.13
C SER A 71 -15.51 17.57 -3.03
N PRO A 72 -15.68 17.69 -4.36
CA PRO A 72 -15.35 16.62 -5.29
C PRO A 72 -13.84 16.53 -5.58
N TYR A 73 -13.05 17.51 -5.12
CA TYR A 73 -11.62 17.55 -5.33
C TYR A 73 -10.89 16.76 -4.24
N CYS A 74 -9.83 16.04 -4.59
CA CYS A 74 -9.04 15.29 -3.63
C CYS A 74 -8.44 16.18 -2.52
N ASN A 75 -7.97 17.37 -2.88
CA ASN A 75 -7.61 18.40 -1.92
C ASN A 75 -8.78 19.39 -1.80
N ALA A 76 -9.57 19.25 -0.74
CA ALA A 76 -10.72 20.12 -0.50
C ALA A 76 -10.32 21.56 -0.15
N SER A 77 -9.13 21.77 0.41
CA SER A 77 -8.65 23.11 0.80
C SER A 77 -8.15 23.91 -0.40
N ALA A 78 -7.45 23.26 -1.34
CA ALA A 78 -6.89 23.89 -2.54
C ALA A 78 -7.77 23.71 -3.79
N MET A 79 -8.89 22.97 -3.68
CA MET A 79 -9.84 22.72 -4.77
C MET A 79 -9.16 22.14 -6.03
N THR A 80 -8.32 21.13 -5.83
CA THR A 80 -7.53 20.50 -6.90
C THR A 80 -7.37 19.00 -6.69
N ASN A 81 -7.09 18.28 -7.79
CA ASN A 81 -6.75 16.85 -7.80
C ASN A 81 -5.24 16.60 -7.94
N ALA A 82 -4.43 17.66 -8.00
CA ALA A 82 -2.99 17.53 -8.06
C ALA A 82 -2.43 16.92 -6.76
N ASN A 83 -1.47 15.99 -6.90
CA ASN A 83 -0.78 15.33 -5.78
C ASN A 83 -1.74 14.72 -4.75
N CYS A 84 -2.77 14.04 -5.24
CA CYS A 84 -3.74 13.36 -4.41
C CYS A 84 -3.10 12.15 -3.71
N ASP A 85 -2.73 12.31 -2.45
CA ASP A 85 -2.32 11.23 -1.57
C ASP A 85 -3.30 11.05 -0.41
N THR A 86 -3.17 9.90 0.28
CA THR A 86 -4.00 9.54 1.44
C THR A 86 -4.05 10.66 2.48
N THR A 87 -2.89 11.26 2.80
CA THR A 87 -2.75 12.32 3.80
C THR A 87 -3.58 13.53 3.42
N THR A 88 -3.46 13.99 2.18
CA THR A 88 -4.15 15.16 1.65
C THR A 88 -5.64 14.94 1.63
N PHE A 89 -6.10 13.79 1.15
CA PHE A 89 -7.53 13.49 1.11
C PHE A 89 -8.14 13.50 2.51
N ILE A 90 -7.58 12.72 3.44
CA ILE A 90 -8.13 12.57 4.79
C ILE A 90 -8.10 13.90 5.54
N ASN A 91 -6.94 14.57 5.56
CA ASN A 91 -6.77 15.77 6.39
C ASN A 91 -7.48 17.02 5.82
N THR A 92 -8.01 16.96 4.61
CA THR A 92 -8.82 18.06 4.03
C THR A 92 -10.33 17.76 3.98
N HIS A 93 -10.74 16.49 4.06
CA HIS A 93 -12.16 16.09 4.03
C HIS A 93 -12.76 15.75 5.38
N PHE A 94 -11.90 15.41 6.34
CA PHE A 94 -12.29 15.06 7.69
C PHE A 94 -11.52 15.92 8.68
N THR A 95 -11.88 15.82 9.95
CA THR A 95 -11.00 16.28 11.02
C THR A 95 -9.63 15.59 10.87
N ALA A 96 -8.56 16.39 10.88
CA ALA A 96 -7.24 15.92 10.51
C ALA A 96 -6.72 14.89 11.53
N CYS A 97 -6.42 13.68 11.04
CA CYS A 97 -6.11 12.54 11.87
C CYS A 97 -5.05 11.59 11.27
N TYR A 98 -4.75 11.71 9.97
CA TYR A 98 -3.78 10.83 9.30
C TYR A 98 -2.35 11.38 9.44
N PRO A 99 -1.32 10.53 9.66
CA PRO A 99 -1.38 9.06 9.79
C PRO A 99 -1.55 8.54 11.22
N PHE A 100 -1.64 9.42 12.22
CA PHE A 100 -1.46 9.04 13.63
C PHE A 100 -2.71 8.44 14.29
N ALA A 101 -3.86 9.11 14.16
CA ALA A 101 -5.13 8.65 14.74
C ALA A 101 -5.95 7.82 13.73
N CYS A 102 -5.77 8.10 12.43
CA CYS A 102 -6.37 7.35 11.34
C CYS A 102 -5.33 6.41 10.73
N THR A 103 -5.11 5.27 11.38
CA THR A 103 -4.13 4.28 10.94
C THR A 103 -4.71 3.32 9.92
N VAL A 104 -3.91 2.93 8.93
CA VAL A 104 -4.24 1.82 8.03
C VAL A 104 -4.13 0.50 8.79
N THR A 105 -5.26 -0.15 9.07
CA THR A 105 -5.26 -1.44 9.77
C THR A 105 -5.39 -2.63 8.83
N THR A 106 -5.99 -2.40 7.66
CA THR A 106 -6.32 -3.45 6.69
C THR A 106 -5.84 -3.02 5.32
N PHE A 107 -5.06 -3.87 4.66
CA PHE A 107 -4.50 -3.58 3.34
C PHE A 107 -4.20 -4.85 2.57
N PHE A 108 -4.15 -4.72 1.25
CA PHE A 108 -3.70 -5.78 0.36
C PHE A 108 -3.06 -5.17 -0.88
N PHE A 109 -1.87 -5.62 -1.21
CA PHE A 109 -1.15 -5.27 -2.43
C PHE A 109 -0.66 -6.52 -3.11
N HIS A 110 -0.88 -6.59 -4.42
CA HIS A 110 -0.36 -7.61 -5.31
C HIS A 110 0.65 -6.97 -6.26
N TYR A 111 1.88 -7.49 -6.20
CA TYR A 111 2.99 -7.13 -7.07
C TYR A 111 3.20 -8.27 -8.05
N ALA A 112 3.20 -7.95 -9.35
CA ALA A 112 3.46 -8.92 -10.39
C ALA A 112 4.50 -8.38 -11.37
N ALA A 113 5.46 -9.22 -11.73
CA ALA A 113 6.45 -8.93 -12.76
C ALA A 113 6.33 -9.94 -13.90
N GLY A 114 6.56 -9.49 -15.13
CA GLY A 114 6.66 -10.38 -16.29
C GLY A 114 7.98 -11.15 -16.32
N ASP A 115 8.19 -11.89 -17.41
CA ASP A 115 9.39 -12.70 -17.65
C ASP A 115 10.66 -11.83 -17.78
N GLN A 116 11.37 -11.68 -16.66
CA GLN A 116 12.60 -10.89 -16.53
C GLN A 116 13.72 -11.69 -15.84
N GLY A 117 13.78 -13.01 -16.10
CA GLY A 117 14.72 -13.92 -15.43
C GLY A 117 14.32 -14.25 -13.99
N LEU A 118 13.02 -14.18 -13.69
CA LEU A 118 12.44 -14.53 -12.40
C LEU A 118 12.03 -16.01 -12.36
N ILE A 119 12.23 -16.65 -11.21
CA ILE A 119 11.72 -18.00 -10.91
C ILE A 119 10.43 -17.96 -10.07
N ILE A 120 10.15 -16.82 -9.43
CA ILE A 120 8.86 -16.49 -8.83
C ILE A 120 8.63 -15.01 -9.13
N ASN A 121 7.44 -14.68 -9.59
CA ASN A 121 7.15 -13.39 -10.21
C ASN A 121 5.97 -12.64 -9.57
N GLU A 122 5.41 -13.18 -8.49
CA GLU A 122 4.25 -12.63 -7.80
C GLU A 122 4.47 -12.59 -6.29
N TRP A 123 4.30 -11.42 -5.70
CA TRP A 123 4.33 -11.22 -4.26
C TRP A 123 3.11 -10.45 -3.78
N LYS A 124 2.59 -10.83 -2.62
CA LYS A 124 1.49 -10.18 -1.94
C LYS A 124 1.98 -9.61 -0.62
N ASN A 125 1.74 -8.32 -0.43
CA ASN A 125 1.94 -7.62 0.84
C ASN A 125 0.57 -7.31 1.42
N ALA A 126 0.20 -7.97 2.50
CA ALA A 126 -1.16 -7.89 3.03
C ALA A 126 -1.17 -7.90 4.55
N SER A 127 -2.18 -7.24 5.13
CA SER A 127 -2.45 -7.35 6.56
C SER A 127 -2.85 -8.78 6.94
N VAL A 128 -2.73 -9.11 8.23
CA VAL A 128 -3.04 -10.46 8.73
C VAL A 128 -4.49 -10.87 8.42
N ASP A 129 -5.44 -9.94 8.54
CA ASP A 129 -6.85 -10.13 8.19
C ASP A 129 -7.13 -10.21 6.68
N ARG A 130 -6.08 -10.09 5.86
CA ARG A 130 -6.08 -10.28 4.40
C ARG A 130 -5.17 -11.40 3.94
N GLY A 131 -4.75 -12.27 4.86
CA GLY A 131 -3.96 -13.47 4.59
C GLY A 131 -2.45 -13.29 4.77
N GLY A 132 -1.99 -12.08 5.13
CA GLY A 132 -0.57 -11.81 5.37
C GLY A 132 0.29 -11.83 4.10
N ASN A 133 1.58 -11.59 4.30
CA ASN A 133 2.56 -11.62 3.21
C ASN A 133 2.66 -13.03 2.61
N SER A 134 2.60 -13.14 1.28
CA SER A 134 2.69 -14.42 0.56
C SER A 134 3.33 -14.27 -0.83
N GLY A 135 3.88 -15.35 -1.38
CA GLY A 135 4.58 -15.32 -2.68
C GLY A 135 6.00 -14.75 -2.60
N ASP A 136 6.60 -14.44 -3.75
CA ASP A 136 7.92 -13.83 -3.85
C ASP A 136 8.15 -13.20 -5.24
N ILE A 137 9.07 -12.25 -5.35
CA ILE A 137 9.63 -11.81 -6.63
C ILE A 137 11.12 -12.12 -6.57
N ARG A 138 11.52 -13.23 -7.19
CA ARG A 138 12.83 -13.86 -7.00
C ARG A 138 13.48 -14.20 -8.32
N SER A 139 14.74 -13.83 -8.47
CA SER A 139 15.55 -14.16 -9.65
C SER A 139 16.10 -15.58 -9.58
N ALA A 140 16.40 -16.16 -10.75
CA ALA A 140 17.23 -17.36 -10.80
C ALA A 140 18.60 -17.02 -10.21
N ASN A 141 19.08 -17.79 -9.22
CA ASN A 141 20.48 -17.72 -8.81
C ASN A 141 21.31 -18.30 -9.96
N ILE A 142 21.97 -17.44 -10.73
CA ILE A 142 22.98 -17.84 -11.71
C ILE A 142 24.34 -17.58 -11.08
#